data_AF-A0A8I1KF54-F1
#
_entry.id   AF-A0A8I1KF54-F1
#
_cell.length_a   1.000
_cell.length_b   1.000
_cell.length_c   1.000
_cell.angle_alpha   90.00
_cell.angle_beta   90.00
_cell.angle_gamma   90.00
#
_symmetry.space_group_name_H-M   'P 1'
#
loop_
_entity.id
_entity.type
_entity.pdbx_description
1 polymer ?
#
loop_
_entity_poly.entity_id
_entity_poly.type
_entity_poly.pdbx_seq_one_letter_code
_entity_poly.pdbx_strand_id
1 'polypeptide(L)'
;PLLVSGIRDALLTTNAKVVFIDNLADESGPAGAMSLADKVSFIEKQLGQQIIDLALSNKKEKDLKLPVIGGLESDKDVHYRHNTSNLLAKLQEASKQLLTESA
;
A
#
# COMPACT_ATOMS: atom_id res chain seq x y z
N PRO A 1 -13.89 8.63 -10.33
CA PRO A 1 -14.07 7.65 -9.24
C PRO A 1 -13.06 6.50 -9.37
N LEU A 2 -12.27 6.26 -8.33
CA LEU A 2 -11.19 5.25 -8.35
C LEU A 2 -11.69 3.80 -8.35
N LEU A 3 -12.90 3.56 -7.82
CA LEU A 3 -13.46 2.22 -7.59
C LEU A 3 -14.94 2.14 -7.98
N VAL A 4 -15.38 0.94 -8.36
CA VAL A 4 -16.80 0.59 -8.50
C VAL A 4 -17.47 0.65 -7.13
N SER A 5 -18.72 1.12 -7.06
CA SER A 5 -19.43 1.39 -5.79
C SER A 5 -19.38 0.24 -4.80
N GLY A 6 -19.63 -1.00 -5.24
CA GLY A 6 -19.60 -2.18 -4.35
C GLY A 6 -18.23 -2.45 -3.71
N ILE A 7 -17.13 -2.16 -4.42
CA ILE A 7 -15.77 -2.33 -3.87
C ILE A 7 -15.49 -1.23 -2.85
N ARG A 8 -15.89 0.02 -3.15
CA ARG A 8 -15.78 1.14 -2.23
C ARG A 8 -16.49 0.83 -0.91
N ASP A 9 -17.75 0.43 -1.00
CA ASP A 9 -18.57 0.20 0.19
C ASP A 9 -18.03 -0.98 1.02
N ALA A 10 -17.58 -2.06 0.36
CA ALA A 10 -16.93 -3.19 1.04
C ALA A 10 -15.65 -2.77 1.78
N LEU A 11 -14.81 -1.93 1.19
CA LEU A 11 -13.61 -1.39 1.83
C LEU A 11 -13.94 -0.49 3.02
N LEU A 12 -15.04 0.26 2.98
CA LEU A 12 -15.46 1.14 4.08
C LEU A 12 -16.06 0.37 5.27
N THR A 13 -16.62 -0.82 5.03
CA THR A 13 -17.31 -1.60 6.08
C THR A 13 -16.53 -2.83 6.54
N THR A 14 -15.37 -3.11 5.97
CA THR A 14 -14.59 -4.31 6.30
C THR A 14 -13.95 -4.20 7.69
N ASN A 15 -13.86 -5.34 8.38
CA ASN A 15 -13.02 -5.49 9.59
C ASN A 15 -11.64 -6.09 9.25
N ALA A 16 -11.39 -6.40 7.97
CA ALA A 16 -10.09 -6.92 7.53
C ALA A 16 -9.05 -5.81 7.53
N LYS A 17 -7.79 -6.20 7.74
CA LYS A 17 -6.66 -5.28 7.63
C LYS A 17 -6.39 -4.96 6.16
N VAL A 18 -6.24 -3.68 5.84
CA VAL A 18 -6.03 -3.18 4.48
C VAL A 18 -4.59 -2.74 4.33
N VAL A 19 -3.87 -3.40 3.42
CA VAL A 19 -2.46 -3.10 3.11
C VAL A 19 -2.37 -2.45 1.74
N PHE A 20 -1.74 -1.28 1.65
CA PHE A 20 -1.40 -0.65 0.39
C PHE A 20 -0.03 -1.13 -0.10
N ILE A 21 0.07 -1.56 -1.35
CA ILE A 21 1.33 -1.96 -1.98
C ILE A 21 1.73 -0.87 -2.96
N ASP A 22 2.84 -0.21 -2.68
CA ASP A 22 3.35 0.86 -3.53
C ASP A 22 3.95 0.31 -4.83
N ASN A 23 3.89 1.14 -5.87
CA ASN A 23 4.56 0.87 -7.14
C ASN A 23 6.07 1.01 -6.96
N LEU A 24 6.84 0.11 -7.56
CA LEU A 24 8.31 0.12 -7.46
C LEU A 24 8.96 1.24 -8.27
N ALA A 25 8.41 1.49 -9.45
CA ALA A 25 8.88 2.48 -10.39
C ALA A 25 7.82 3.56 -10.58
N ASP A 26 8.28 4.77 -10.85
CA ASP A 26 7.38 5.87 -11.18
C ASP A 26 6.84 5.65 -12.58
N GLU A 27 5.53 5.43 -12.69
CA GLU A 27 4.87 5.29 -13.98
C GLU A 27 4.75 6.66 -14.67
N SER A 28 4.73 6.67 -15.99
CA SER A 28 4.41 7.88 -16.75
C SER A 28 2.94 8.24 -16.53
N GLY A 29 2.67 9.11 -15.56
CA GLY A 29 1.33 9.54 -15.20
C GLY A 29 1.30 10.29 -13.86
N PRO A 30 0.15 10.91 -13.51
CA PRO A 30 0.03 11.73 -12.30
C PRO A 30 0.35 10.95 -11.01
N ALA A 31 0.06 9.65 -10.97
CA ALA A 31 0.37 8.80 -9.81
C ALA A 31 1.86 8.46 -9.67
N GLY A 32 2.64 8.47 -10.76
CA GLY A 32 4.08 8.21 -10.70
C GLY A 32 4.87 9.38 -10.11
N ALA A 33 4.35 10.61 -10.19
CA ALA A 33 4.96 11.79 -9.58
C ALA A 33 4.60 11.96 -8.09
N MET A 34 3.65 11.17 -7.59
CA MET A 34 3.15 11.28 -6.21
C MET A 34 4.08 10.55 -5.24
N SER A 35 4.36 11.20 -4.11
CA SER A 35 4.98 10.53 -2.96
C SER A 35 4.05 9.44 -2.42
N LEU A 36 4.58 8.51 -1.60
CA LEU A 36 3.72 7.53 -0.93
C LEU A 36 2.63 8.22 -0.09
N ALA A 37 2.99 9.32 0.57
CA ALA A 37 2.06 10.15 1.35
C ALA A 37 0.94 10.73 0.51
N ASP A 38 1.25 11.22 -0.69
CA ASP A 38 0.25 11.74 -1.60
C ASP A 38 -0.67 10.63 -2.11
N LYS A 39 -0.13 9.45 -2.43
CA LYS A 39 -0.92 8.30 -2.90
C LYS A 39 -1.93 7.85 -1.86
N VAL A 40 -1.48 7.68 -0.62
CA VAL A 40 -2.35 7.35 0.52
C VAL A 40 -3.40 8.44 0.72
N SER A 41 -2.99 9.71 0.81
CA SER A 41 -3.90 10.84 0.98
C SER A 41 -4.93 10.95 -0.14
N PHE A 42 -4.56 10.60 -1.36
CA PHE A 42 -5.47 10.59 -2.50
C PHE A 42 -6.51 9.49 -2.39
N ILE A 43 -6.13 8.28 -1.98
CA ILE A 43 -7.08 7.18 -1.71
C ILE A 43 -8.06 7.59 -0.61
N GLU A 44 -7.57 8.14 0.50
CA GLU A 44 -8.40 8.64 1.60
C GLU A 44 -9.42 9.67 1.13
N LYS A 45 -9.00 10.65 0.32
CA LYS A 45 -9.89 11.66 -0.27
C LYS A 45 -10.95 11.07 -1.20
N GLN A 46 -10.60 10.03 -1.96
CA GLN A 46 -11.56 9.35 -2.85
C GLN A 46 -12.60 8.53 -2.07
N LEU A 47 -12.21 7.98 -0.92
CA LEU A 47 -13.08 7.16 -0.07
C LEU A 47 -13.84 7.98 0.98
N GLY A 48 -13.36 9.18 1.31
CA GLY A 48 -13.90 10.04 2.38
C GLY A 48 -13.45 9.62 3.79
N GLN A 49 -12.60 8.59 3.90
CA GLN A 49 -12.14 8.03 5.17
C GLN A 49 -10.76 7.37 5.00
N GLN A 50 -9.97 7.38 6.08
CA GLN A 50 -8.73 6.61 6.17
C GLN A 50 -9.03 5.13 6.47
N ILE A 51 -8.59 4.24 5.58
CA ILE A 51 -8.82 2.80 5.69
C ILE A 51 -7.54 1.95 5.61
N ILE A 52 -6.39 2.54 5.23
CA ILE A 52 -5.16 1.79 4.98
C ILE A 52 -4.43 1.60 6.31
N ASP A 53 -4.30 0.37 6.79
CA ASP A 53 -3.62 0.10 8.06
C ASP A 53 -2.10 0.16 7.93
N LEU A 54 -1.56 -0.22 6.77
CA LEU A 54 -0.11 -0.34 6.54
C LEU A 54 0.23 -0.16 5.05
N ALA A 55 1.42 0.37 4.76
CA ALA A 55 1.97 0.43 3.41
C ALA A 55 3.25 -0.39 3.24
N LEU A 56 3.40 -1.03 2.08
CA LEU A 56 4.64 -1.65 1.62
C LEU A 56 5.27 -0.78 0.53
N SER A 57 6.56 -0.44 0.66
CA SER A 57 7.27 0.36 -0.36
C SER A 57 8.74 0.00 -0.47
N ASN A 58 9.35 0.30 -1.61
CA ASN A 58 10.81 0.30 -1.80
C ASN A 58 11.46 1.64 -1.42
N LYS A 59 10.64 2.69 -1.20
CA LYS A 59 11.09 4.03 -0.86
C LYS A 59 11.13 4.20 0.66
N LYS A 60 12.09 4.99 1.15
CA LYS A 60 12.13 5.42 2.55
C LYS A 60 11.25 6.66 2.69
N GLU A 61 10.14 6.51 3.38
CA GLU A 61 9.19 7.59 3.63
C GLU A 61 9.22 7.95 5.11
N LYS A 62 9.40 9.24 5.42
CA LYS A 62 9.60 9.72 6.80
C LYS A 62 8.35 10.35 7.40
N ASP A 63 7.38 10.74 6.58
CA ASP A 63 6.27 11.61 6.98
C ASP A 63 4.88 10.94 6.87
N LEU A 64 4.85 9.61 6.75
CA LEU A 64 3.60 8.85 6.73
C LEU A 64 3.07 8.62 8.15
N LYS A 65 1.79 8.91 8.38
CA LYS A 65 1.13 8.68 9.68
C LYS A 65 0.76 7.22 9.95
N LEU A 66 0.98 6.34 8.97
CA LEU A 66 0.70 4.91 9.06
C LEU A 66 2.02 4.12 8.94
N PRO A 67 2.10 2.91 9.53
CA PRO A 67 3.31 2.10 9.48
C PRO A 67 3.70 1.74 8.05
N VAL A 68 4.99 1.81 7.75
CA VAL A 68 5.55 1.45 6.45
C VAL A 68 6.57 0.35 6.61
N ILE A 69 6.35 -0.78 5.91
CA ILE A 69 7.37 -1.81 5.76
C ILE A 69 8.12 -1.55 4.46
N GLY A 70 9.41 -1.25 4.61
CA GLY A 70 10.32 -1.01 3.49
C GLY A 70 10.87 -2.29 2.86
N GLY A 71 11.60 -2.11 1.76
CA GLY A 71 12.42 -3.17 1.15
C GLY A 71 11.66 -4.04 0.17
N LEU A 72 10.62 -3.50 -0.49
CA LEU A 72 10.11 -4.13 -1.70
C LEU A 72 11.21 -4.15 -2.77
N GLU A 73 11.33 -5.28 -3.46
CA GLU A 73 12.33 -5.48 -4.50
C GLU A 73 11.67 -5.78 -5.84
N SER A 74 12.35 -5.36 -6.91
CA SER A 74 11.96 -5.72 -8.27
C SER A 74 12.35 -7.16 -8.61
N ASP A 75 11.61 -7.74 -9.55
CA ASP A 75 12.00 -8.97 -10.23
C ASP A 75 13.36 -8.78 -10.94
N LYS A 76 14.13 -9.86 -11.08
CA LYS A 76 15.46 -9.82 -11.68
C LYS A 76 15.41 -9.45 -13.16
N ASP A 77 14.37 -9.89 -13.85
CA ASP A 77 14.24 -9.73 -15.30
C ASP A 77 13.41 -8.49 -15.66
N VAL A 78 12.55 -8.01 -14.74
CA VAL A 78 11.60 -6.93 -15.00
C VAL A 78 11.58 -5.92 -13.84
N HIS A 79 12.26 -4.79 -14.02
CA HIS A 79 12.49 -3.79 -12.97
C HIS A 79 11.22 -3.11 -12.40
N TYR A 80 10.12 -3.08 -13.16
CA TYR A 80 8.85 -2.50 -12.70
C TYR A 80 7.90 -3.55 -12.08
N ARG A 81 8.27 -4.82 -12.08
CA ARG A 81 7.48 -5.91 -11.47
C ARG A 81 8.02 -6.23 -10.09
N HIS A 82 7.15 -6.42 -9.11
CA HIS A 82 7.57 -6.93 -7.80
C HIS A 82 8.16 -8.33 -7.88
N ASN A 83 9.23 -8.57 -7.13
CA ASN A 83 9.73 -9.90 -6.86
C ASN A 83 8.73 -10.63 -5.96
N THR A 84 8.10 -11.68 -6.47
CA THR A 84 7.01 -12.40 -5.79
C THR A 84 7.43 -12.95 -4.42
N SER A 85 8.65 -13.49 -4.29
CA SER A 85 9.13 -14.06 -3.03
C SER A 85 9.39 -12.98 -1.98
N ASN A 86 9.99 -11.86 -2.38
CA ASN A 86 10.17 -10.69 -1.53
C ASN A 86 8.82 -10.10 -1.09
N LEU A 87 7.88 -9.91 -2.04
CA LEU A 87 6.55 -9.37 -1.74
C LEU A 87 5.77 -10.27 -0.77
N LEU A 88 5.82 -11.59 -0.97
CA LEU A 88 5.19 -12.54 -0.05
C LEU A 88 5.78 -12.45 1.35
N ALA A 89 7.11 -12.37 1.48
CA ALA A 89 7.75 -12.23 2.78
C ALA A 89 7.33 -10.92 3.48
N LYS A 90 7.20 -9.82 2.72
CA LYS A 90 6.76 -8.51 3.24
C LYS A 90 5.29 -8.51 3.65
N LEU A 91 4.43 -9.24 2.93
CA LEU A 91 3.03 -9.45 3.33
C LEU A 91 2.90 -10.31 4.60
N GLN A 92 3.76 -11.32 4.76
CA GLN A 92 3.81 -12.11 6.00
C GLN A 92 4.27 -11.27 7.20
N GLU A 93 5.25 -10.37 6.99
CA GLU A 93 5.69 -9.39 7.98
C GLU A 93 4.55 -8.44 8.37
N ALA A 94 3.86 -7.85 7.39
CA ALA A 94 2.70 -6.99 7.60
C ALA A 94 1.57 -7.70 8.36
N SER A 95 1.24 -8.93 7.96
CA SER A 95 0.21 -9.75 8.62
C SER A 95 0.54 -9.99 10.08
N LYS A 96 1.79 -10.35 10.39
CA LYS A 96 2.23 -10.52 11.78
C LYS A 96 2.09 -9.23 12.59
N GLN A 97 2.55 -8.10 12.05
CA GLN A 97 2.46 -6.82 12.75
C GLN A 97 1.01 -6.45 13.05
N LEU A 98 0.15 -6.46 12.02
CA LEU A 98 -1.24 -6.01 12.13
C LEU A 98 -2.14 -6.92 12.97
N LEU A 99 -1.87 -8.24 12.96
CA LEU A 99 -2.67 -9.22 13.70
C LEU A 99 -2.18 -9.44 15.13
N THR A 100 -0.89 -9.20 15.41
CA THR A 100 -0.35 -9.31 16.77
C THR A 100 -0.66 -8.07 17.61
N GLU A 101 -0.71 -6.88 17.02
CA GLU A 101 -1.12 -5.64 17.71
C GLU A 101 -2.63 -5.59 18.04
N SER A 102 -3.41 -6.58 17.60
CA SER A 102 -4.85 -6.68 17.85
C SER A 102 -5.21 -7.65 19.01
N ALA A 103 -4.21 -8.16 19.75
CA ALA A 103 -4.35 -9.13 20.83
C ALA A 103 -4.06 -8.55 22.23
#